data_AF-A0A3C1NLP3-F1
#
_entry.id   AF-A0A3C1NLP3-F1
#
_cell.length_a   1.000
_cell.length_b   1.000
_cell.length_c   1.000
_cell.angle_alpha   90.00
_cell.angle_beta   90.00
_cell.angle_gamma   90.00
#
_symmetry.space_group_name_H-M   'P 1'
#
loop_
_entity.id
_entity.type
_entity.pdbx_description
1 polymer ?
#
loop_
_entity_poly.entity_id
_entity_poly.type
_entity_poly.pdbx_seq_one_letter_code
_entity_poly.pdbx_strand_id
1 'polypeptide(L)'
;MFLMLIFSGILAYGQTKTISGQVRDAQGNPAKFVTVTESGTTNATTTDENGNFSIRVKQSAAALVVSGVGYETQTVNATGSNVSVTLKQGTTELAAVVVTALGVQRQAKELGYSTAKVKAPELTQAKVVN
;
A
#
# COMPACT_ATOMS: atom_id res chain seq x y z
N MET A 1 -20.80 -5.27 -45.95
CA MET A 1 -19.71 -4.34 -45.59
C MET A 1 -19.97 -3.63 -44.25
N PHE A 2 -21.18 -3.12 -43.99
CA PHE A 2 -21.55 -2.49 -42.70
C PHE A 2 -21.55 -3.46 -41.50
N LEU A 3 -21.86 -4.74 -41.72
CA LEU A 3 -21.87 -5.79 -40.68
C LEU A 3 -20.48 -6.18 -40.17
N MET A 4 -19.42 -5.92 -40.96
CA MET A 4 -18.05 -6.32 -40.63
C MET A 4 -17.36 -5.34 -39.67
N LEU A 5 -17.84 -4.08 -39.61
CA LEU A 5 -17.26 -3.03 -38.77
C LEU A 5 -17.69 -3.13 -37.29
N ILE A 6 -18.86 -3.73 -37.02
CA ILE A 6 -19.42 -3.86 -35.67
C ILE A 6 -18.71 -4.99 -34.88
N PHE A 7 -18.15 -5.98 -35.58
CA PHE A 7 -17.46 -7.12 -34.95
C PHE A 7 -16.06 -6.78 -34.42
N SER A 8 -15.40 -5.74 -34.97
CA SER A 8 -14.07 -5.30 -34.51
C SER A 8 -14.11 -4.45 -33.22
N GLY A 9 -15.26 -3.86 -32.87
CA GLY A 9 -15.39 -3.02 -31.66
C GLY A 9 -15.35 -3.81 -30.34
N ILE A 10 -15.54 -5.13 -30.39
CA ILE A 10 -15.69 -5.99 -29.21
C ILE A 10 -14.33 -6.58 -28.76
N LEU A 11 -13.30 -6.53 -29.62
CA LEU A 11 -11.96 -7.08 -29.31
C LEU A 11 -11.03 -6.07 -28.60
N ALA A 12 -11.49 -4.82 -28.38
CA ALA A 12 -10.66 -3.76 -27.78
C ALA A 12 -10.69 -3.75 -26.23
N TYR A 13 -11.53 -4.54 -25.58
CA TYR A 13 -11.63 -4.61 -24.13
C TYR A 13 -10.75 -5.74 -23.57
N GLY A 14 -9.49 -5.44 -23.21
CA GLY A 14 -8.67 -6.35 -22.38
C GLY A 14 -7.26 -6.67 -22.87
N GLN A 15 -6.54 -5.70 -23.46
CA GLN A 15 -5.11 -5.87 -23.75
C GLN A 15 -4.30 -6.01 -22.46
N THR A 16 -4.21 -7.25 -21.98
CA THR A 16 -3.42 -7.60 -20.80
C THR A 16 -1.96 -7.65 -21.22
N LYS A 17 -1.12 -6.84 -20.58
CA LYS A 17 0.31 -6.81 -20.83
C LYS A 17 1.04 -7.54 -19.71
N THR A 18 1.97 -8.41 -20.10
CA THR A 18 2.88 -9.04 -19.13
C THR A 18 4.03 -8.09 -18.84
N ILE A 19 4.16 -7.69 -17.58
CA ILE A 19 5.33 -6.98 -17.07
C ILE A 19 6.20 -8.01 -16.37
N SER A 20 7.46 -8.06 -16.76
CA SER A 20 8.49 -8.88 -16.14
C SER A 20 9.56 -7.98 -15.55
N GLY A 21 10.35 -8.50 -14.63
CA GLY A 21 11.39 -7.68 -14.01
C GLY A 21 12.17 -8.43 -12.97
N GLN A 22 13.13 -7.73 -12.38
CA GLN A 22 13.94 -8.22 -11.28
C GLN A 22 13.93 -7.22 -10.12
N VAL A 23 13.79 -7.73 -8.91
CA VAL A 23 13.90 -6.98 -7.68
C VAL A 23 15.22 -7.33 -6.99
N ARG A 24 15.96 -6.32 -6.57
CA ARG A 24 17.23 -6.43 -5.85
C ARG A 24 17.18 -5.62 -4.56
N ASP A 25 18.03 -5.98 -3.60
CA ASP A 25 18.27 -5.15 -2.42
C ASP A 25 19.30 -4.04 -2.71
N ALA A 26 19.51 -3.15 -1.72
CA ALA A 26 20.48 -2.08 -1.79
C ALA A 26 21.94 -2.57 -1.92
N GLN A 27 22.21 -3.82 -1.57
CA GLN A 27 23.51 -4.48 -1.69
C GLN A 27 23.69 -5.16 -3.07
N GLY A 28 22.67 -5.14 -3.92
CA GLY A 28 22.67 -5.74 -5.25
C GLY A 28 22.29 -7.22 -5.29
N ASN A 29 21.98 -7.84 -4.16
CA ASN A 29 21.51 -9.23 -4.10
C ASN A 29 20.05 -9.34 -4.57
N PRO A 30 19.64 -10.48 -5.14
CA PRO A 30 18.25 -10.71 -5.52
C PRO A 30 17.32 -10.69 -4.29
N ALA A 31 16.26 -9.89 -4.36
CA ALA A 31 15.24 -9.86 -3.32
C ALA A 31 14.24 -11.00 -3.54
N LYS A 32 14.44 -12.10 -2.81
CA LYS A 32 13.64 -13.33 -2.92
C LYS A 32 12.34 -13.23 -2.13
N PHE A 33 11.29 -13.88 -2.61
CA PHE A 33 10.00 -13.98 -1.92
C PHE A 33 9.37 -12.63 -1.52
N VAL A 34 9.65 -11.56 -2.27
CA VAL A 34 8.98 -10.26 -2.07
C VAL A 34 7.72 -10.18 -2.90
N THR A 35 6.70 -9.51 -2.36
CA THR A 35 5.40 -9.36 -3.00
C THR A 35 5.40 -8.13 -3.90
N VAL A 36 5.00 -8.31 -5.16
CA VAL A 36 4.81 -7.25 -6.16
C VAL A 36 3.32 -7.15 -6.47
N THR A 37 2.70 -6.05 -6.11
CA THR A 37 1.25 -5.81 -6.25
C THR A 37 1.00 -4.66 -7.23
N GLU A 38 0.04 -4.81 -8.13
CA GLU A 38 -0.45 -3.70 -8.95
C GLU A 38 -1.28 -2.74 -8.09
N SER A 39 -0.88 -1.47 -8.04
CA SER A 39 -1.49 -0.46 -7.19
C SER A 39 -2.97 -0.28 -7.51
N GLY A 40 -3.81 -0.30 -6.47
CA GLY A 40 -5.25 -0.15 -6.60
C GLY A 40 -5.98 -1.41 -7.07
N THR A 41 -5.28 -2.55 -7.22
CA THR A 41 -5.89 -3.84 -7.53
C THR A 41 -5.46 -4.90 -6.51
N THR A 42 -6.09 -6.07 -6.57
CA THR A 42 -5.68 -7.27 -5.81
C THR A 42 -4.74 -8.16 -6.61
N ASN A 43 -4.26 -7.69 -7.76
CA ASN A 43 -3.37 -8.45 -8.62
C ASN A 43 -1.95 -8.37 -8.05
N ALA A 44 -1.45 -9.50 -7.58
CA ALA A 44 -0.14 -9.60 -6.97
C ALA A 44 0.60 -10.84 -7.47
N THR A 45 1.92 -10.74 -7.47
CA THR A 45 2.84 -11.84 -7.74
C THR A 45 3.97 -11.82 -6.71
N THR A 46 4.73 -12.91 -6.61
CA THR A 46 5.88 -13.01 -5.70
C THR A 46 7.14 -13.23 -6.51
N THR A 47 8.27 -12.68 -6.06
CA THR A 47 9.57 -12.93 -6.72
C THR A 47 10.09 -14.34 -6.49
N ASP A 48 10.81 -14.87 -7.48
CA ASP A 48 11.50 -16.16 -7.40
C ASP A 48 12.82 -16.08 -6.59
N GLU A 49 13.58 -17.18 -6.53
CA GLU A 49 14.87 -17.25 -5.84
C GLU A 49 15.96 -16.35 -6.45
N ASN A 50 15.76 -15.87 -7.66
CA ASN A 50 16.65 -14.96 -8.38
C ASN A 50 16.10 -13.52 -8.37
N GLY A 51 15.03 -13.26 -7.62
CA GLY A 51 14.37 -11.96 -7.52
C GLY A 51 13.53 -11.58 -8.75
N ASN A 52 13.31 -12.50 -9.69
CA ASN A 52 12.52 -12.22 -10.87
C ASN A 52 11.02 -12.29 -10.56
N PHE A 53 10.23 -11.47 -11.23
CA PHE A 53 8.78 -11.52 -11.18
C PHE A 53 8.15 -11.41 -12.56
N SER A 54 6.92 -11.90 -12.67
CA SER A 54 6.06 -11.68 -13.83
C SER A 54 4.63 -11.44 -13.37
N ILE A 55 4.05 -10.33 -13.80
CA ILE A 55 2.68 -9.93 -13.48
C ILE A 55 1.95 -9.48 -14.75
N ARG A 56 0.71 -9.93 -14.91
CA ARG A 56 -0.16 -9.56 -16.02
C ARG A 56 -1.03 -8.39 -15.60
N VAL A 57 -0.84 -7.22 -16.19
CA VAL A 57 -1.57 -5.98 -15.85
C VAL A 57 -2.47 -5.57 -17.00
N LYS A 58 -3.57 -4.88 -16.69
CA LYS A 58 -4.51 -4.39 -17.72
C LYS A 58 -4.10 -3.05 -18.31
N GLN A 59 -3.27 -2.29 -17.61
CA GLN A 59 -2.80 -0.97 -18.02
C GLN A 59 -1.32 -1.03 -18.41
N SER A 60 -0.95 -0.39 -19.52
CA SER A 60 0.45 -0.36 -19.99
C SER A 60 1.38 0.46 -19.09
N ALA A 61 0.83 1.34 -18.25
CA ALA A 61 1.55 2.08 -17.23
C ALA A 61 0.88 1.80 -15.88
N ALA A 62 1.36 0.77 -15.18
CA ALA A 62 0.85 0.36 -13.88
C ALA A 62 1.87 0.74 -12.80
N ALA A 63 1.41 1.32 -11.68
CA ALA A 63 2.27 1.48 -10.51
C ALA A 63 2.32 0.15 -9.77
N LEU A 64 3.52 -0.39 -9.56
CA LEU A 64 3.76 -1.63 -8.83
C LEU A 64 4.25 -1.29 -7.42
N VAL A 65 3.55 -1.80 -6.42
CA VAL A 65 3.94 -1.72 -5.01
C VAL A 65 4.71 -2.98 -4.67
N VAL A 66 5.98 -2.82 -4.34
CA VAL A 66 6.86 -3.91 -3.92
C VAL A 66 7.03 -3.84 -2.41
N SER A 67 6.78 -4.96 -1.73
CA SER A 67 6.85 -5.08 -0.28
C SER A 67 7.46 -6.41 0.13
N GLY A 68 8.17 -6.43 1.25
CA GLY A 68 8.81 -7.62 1.77
C GLY A 68 9.25 -7.43 3.21
N VAL A 69 9.43 -8.53 3.93
CA VAL A 69 9.90 -8.50 5.32
C VAL A 69 11.33 -7.95 5.36
N GLY A 70 11.56 -6.92 6.19
CA GLY A 70 12.87 -6.25 6.31
C GLY A 70 13.17 -5.22 5.22
N TYR A 71 12.21 -4.94 4.33
CA TYR A 71 12.34 -3.92 3.28
C TYR A 71 11.31 -2.81 3.45
N GLU A 72 11.68 -1.60 3.04
CA GLU A 72 10.73 -0.51 2.90
C GLU A 72 9.78 -0.81 1.74
N THR A 73 8.47 -0.57 1.94
CA THR A 73 7.51 -0.70 0.84
C THR A 73 7.74 0.42 -0.17
N GLN A 74 7.91 0.07 -1.43
CA GLN A 74 8.20 1.04 -2.49
C GLN A 74 7.22 0.90 -3.65
N THR A 75 6.76 2.04 -4.15
CA THR A 75 5.92 2.11 -5.34
C THR A 75 6.77 2.53 -6.53
N VAL A 76 6.75 1.73 -7.60
CA VAL A 76 7.52 1.94 -8.83
C VAL A 76 6.58 1.95 -10.03
N ASN A 77 6.70 2.96 -10.89
CA ASN A 77 5.92 3.01 -12.13
C ASN A 77 6.52 2.07 -13.18
N ALA A 78 5.77 1.05 -13.57
CA ALA A 78 6.16 0.15 -14.64
C ALA A 78 5.66 0.70 -15.99
N THR A 79 6.56 1.40 -16.70
CA THR A 79 6.28 1.99 -18.02
C THR A 79 6.64 1.07 -19.19
N GLY A 80 7.28 -0.08 -18.92
CA GLY A 80 7.78 -1.02 -19.92
C GLY A 80 7.53 -2.48 -19.56
N SER A 81 7.99 -3.39 -20.42
CA SER A 81 7.85 -4.85 -20.21
C SER A 81 8.92 -5.44 -19.29
N ASN A 82 10.02 -4.70 -19.06
CA ASN A 82 11.11 -5.07 -18.16
C ASN A 82 11.32 -3.96 -17.12
N VAL A 83 11.23 -4.30 -15.84
CA VAL A 83 11.37 -3.36 -14.72
C VAL A 83 12.45 -3.87 -13.77
N SER A 84 13.42 -3.02 -13.45
CA SER A 84 14.40 -3.28 -12.39
C SER A 84 14.02 -2.44 -11.17
N VAL A 85 13.90 -3.08 -10.00
CA VAL A 85 13.56 -2.41 -8.74
C VAL A 85 14.66 -2.67 -7.72
N THR A 86 15.14 -1.61 -7.06
CA THR A 86 16.08 -1.72 -5.95
C THR A 86 15.37 -1.34 -4.65
N LEU A 87 15.11 -2.33 -3.80
CA LEU A 87 14.51 -2.12 -2.49
C LEU A 87 15.53 -1.55 -1.51
N LYS A 88 15.09 -0.56 -0.74
CA LYS A 88 15.82 -0.08 0.42
C LYS A 88 15.52 -0.97 1.61
N GLN A 89 16.53 -1.23 2.43
CA GLN A 89 16.30 -1.89 3.70
C GLN A 89 15.40 -1.01 4.57
N GLY A 90 14.33 -1.63 5.09
CA GLY A 90 13.42 -0.98 6.02
C GLY A 90 13.74 -1.48 7.42
N THR A 91 13.97 -0.56 8.35
CA THR A 91 13.85 -0.88 9.78
C THR A 91 12.36 -1.00 10.10
N THR A 92 11.76 -2.15 9.78
CA THR A 92 10.39 -2.45 10.20
C THR A 92 10.40 -2.67 11.72
N GLU A 93 10.14 -1.62 12.49
CA GLU A 93 9.65 -1.78 13.87
C GLU A 93 8.27 -2.45 13.78
N LEU A 94 8.25 -3.78 13.97
CA LEU A 94 7.02 -4.55 14.02
C LEU A 94 6.24 -4.10 15.27
N ALA A 95 5.29 -3.17 15.10
CA ALA A 95 4.25 -2.99 16.10
C ALA A 95 3.40 -4.28 16.09
N ALA A 96 3.66 -5.16 17.06
CA ALA A 96 2.96 -6.43 17.21
C ALA A 96 1.45 -6.18 17.25
N VAL A 97 0.75 -6.56 16.17
CA VAL A 97 -0.71 -6.60 16.17
C VAL A 97 -1.10 -7.85 16.95
N VAL A 98 -1.41 -7.68 18.23
CA VAL A 98 -2.05 -8.72 19.03
C VAL A 98 -3.47 -8.89 18.49
N VAL A 99 -3.74 -10.02 17.84
CA VAL A 99 -5.09 -10.38 17.43
C VAL A 99 -5.79 -10.98 18.65
N THR A 100 -6.43 -10.14 19.46
CA THR A 100 -7.39 -10.63 20.47
C THR A 100 -8.63 -11.13 19.75
N ALA A 101 -8.85 -12.44 19.81
CA ALA A 101 -10.04 -13.12 19.31
C ALA A 101 -11.28 -12.68 20.10
N LEU A 102 -11.94 -11.58 19.70
CA LEU A 102 -13.37 -11.33 19.96
C LEU A 102 -13.86 -10.10 19.18
N GLY A 103 -14.03 -10.27 17.86
CA GLY A 103 -15.15 -9.76 17.06
C GLY A 103 -15.63 -8.30 17.13
N VAL A 104 -14.96 -7.35 17.80
CA VAL A 104 -15.36 -5.94 17.81
C VAL A 104 -14.12 -5.05 17.70
N GLN A 105 -13.84 -4.60 16.48
CA GLN A 105 -12.96 -3.46 16.22
C GLN A 105 -13.64 -2.21 16.82
N ARG A 106 -13.28 -1.84 18.05
CA ARG A 106 -13.55 -0.49 18.57
C ARG A 106 -12.25 0.28 18.63
N GLN A 107 -12.21 1.39 17.88
CA GLN A 107 -11.13 2.37 17.94
C GLN A 107 -10.95 2.84 19.37
N ALA A 108 -9.74 2.72 19.90
CA ALA A 108 -9.33 3.27 21.20
C ALA A 108 -9.19 4.80 21.15
N LYS A 109 -10.16 5.51 20.58
CA LYS A 109 -10.24 6.98 20.64
C LYS A 109 -11.58 7.52 21.12
N GLU A 110 -12.49 6.65 21.55
CA GLU A 110 -13.82 7.04 22.06
C GLU A 110 -14.13 6.47 23.46
N LEU A 111 -13.11 6.36 24.30
CA LEU A 111 -13.29 6.41 25.76
C LEU A 111 -12.83 7.83 26.15
N GLY A 112 -13.68 8.84 26.17
CA GLY A 112 -14.90 8.86 26.97
C GLY A 112 -14.54 9.21 28.42
N TYR A 113 -13.88 10.34 28.65
CA TYR A 113 -14.12 11.13 29.86
C TYR A 113 -14.23 12.59 29.47
N SER A 114 -15.49 13.02 29.43
CA SER A 114 -15.91 14.39 29.65
C SER A 114 -15.17 14.92 30.89
N THR A 115 -14.15 15.74 30.67
CA THR A 115 -13.86 16.80 31.62
C THR A 115 -14.42 18.05 30.99
N ALA A 116 -15.63 18.38 31.42
CA ALA A 116 -16.13 19.74 31.33
C ALA A 116 -14.99 20.65 31.81
N LYS A 117 -14.42 21.44 30.90
CA LYS A 117 -13.53 22.53 31.29
C LYS A 117 -14.44 23.53 32.00
N VAL A 118 -14.58 23.34 33.30
CA VAL A 118 -15.32 24.23 34.18
C VAL A 118 -14.76 25.63 33.90
N LYS A 119 -15.63 26.51 33.39
CA LYS A 119 -15.38 27.95 33.35
C LYS A 119 -14.99 28.35 34.76
N ALA A 120 -13.72 28.71 34.97
CA ALA A 120 -13.31 29.33 36.23
C ALA A 120 -14.21 30.55 36.40
N PRO A 121 -15.08 30.57 37.42
CA PRO A 121 -16.04 31.64 37.58
C PRO A 121 -15.29 32.94 37.84
N GLU A 122 -15.82 34.01 37.25
CA GLU A 122 -15.68 35.38 37.71
C GLU A 122 -16.10 35.49 39.18
N LEU A 123 -15.29 35.01 40.13
CA LEU A 123 -15.61 35.07 41.56
C LEU A 123 -14.31 35.11 42.38
N THR A 124 -13.58 36.23 42.32
CA THR A 124 -12.94 36.89 43.49
C THR A 124 -12.15 38.13 43.06
N GLN A 125 -12.83 39.09 42.42
CA GLN A 125 -12.38 40.49 42.51
C GLN A 125 -13.58 41.38 42.83
N ALA A 126 -14.18 41.11 43.99
CA ALA A 126 -14.99 42.08 44.69
C ALA A 126 -14.76 41.91 46.21
N LYS A 127 -14.31 43.01 46.83
CA LYS A 127 -14.41 43.38 48.26
C LYS A 127 -13.22 43.12 49.20
N VAL A 128 -12.36 44.14 49.27
CA VAL A 128 -11.80 44.87 50.45
C VAL A 128 -12.14 44.29 51.84
N VAL A 129 -11.12 44.05 52.70
CA VAL A 129 -10.83 44.74 53.99
C VAL A 129 -9.65 44.11 54.76
N ASN A 130 -8.63 44.90 55.09
CA ASN A 130 -8.30 45.33 56.47
C ASN A 130 -7.36 46.55 56.39
#